data_AF-A0A847EVA9-F1
#
_entry.id   AF-A0A847EVA9-F1
#
_cell.length_a   1.000
_cell.length_b   1.000
_cell.length_c   1.000
_cell.angle_alpha   90.00
_cell.angle_beta   90.00
_cell.angle_gamma   90.00
#
_symmetry.space_group_name_H-M   'P 1'
#
loop_
_entity.id
_entity.type
_entity.pdbx_description
1 polymer ?
#
loop_
_entity_poly.entity_id
_entity_poly.type
_entity_poly.pdbx_seq_one_letter_code
_entity_poly.pdbx_strand_id
1 'polypeptide(L)'
;MSTHQHSLTVVAKRLRLYGYSLLLGCMMPVLTLSAATDVTNGASTEVTNGASTDAATGLATGKALAFFNQRSLRSKGAGMTQRLLTPTDLEVAYRSADTVTNPVYGFQRGTNGFVLVAHNAGEPVIVGYSANGILDGRRLPEALHVLLKSYEQTPAAEVKAPTKLPGDVPVVAPLLTQHLDQFLHPEVGNCYTGCVATAMVQLMAYYKYPDRGIGSNCYAHPTYGQLCASFDSLYNWLNPTEADYQRLSYHMGIACNMNYCGSSDGSAPFDFSYYDVLQRHFKYYTHRGSTESYYIYNELDQHRPVYIELYGDPGHAVILDGYDNLGYFHIDFGWG
;
A
#
# COMPACT_ATOMS: atom_id res chain seq x y z
N MET A 1 -33.61 -38.98 19.48
CA MET A 1 -33.77 -38.11 20.67
C MET A 1 -32.36 -37.91 21.23
N SER A 2 -31.67 -36.82 20.87
CA SER A 2 -31.66 -35.51 21.59
C SER A 2 -31.08 -35.70 23.00
N THR A 3 -30.06 -35.02 23.51
CA THR A 3 -29.38 -33.75 23.20
C THR A 3 -28.23 -33.65 24.21
N HIS A 4 -27.09 -33.06 23.85
CA HIS A 4 -26.50 -31.92 24.59
C HIS A 4 -25.12 -31.56 24.01
N GLN A 5 -25.12 -30.50 23.20
CA GLN A 5 -24.00 -29.59 23.03
C GLN A 5 -23.67 -28.91 24.37
N HIS A 6 -22.39 -28.80 24.69
CA HIS A 6 -21.68 -27.55 24.99
C HIS A 6 -20.33 -27.85 25.65
N SER A 7 -19.24 -27.54 24.95
CA SER A 7 -18.15 -26.75 25.52
C SER A 7 -17.27 -26.26 24.37
N LEU A 8 -17.41 -24.97 24.08
CA LEU A 8 -16.52 -24.21 23.20
C LEU A 8 -15.21 -23.99 23.96
N THR A 9 -14.16 -24.70 23.57
CA THR A 9 -12.81 -24.41 24.08
C THR A 9 -12.28 -23.19 23.32
N VAL A 10 -12.20 -22.07 24.02
CA VAL A 10 -11.52 -20.83 23.59
C VAL A 10 -10.03 -21.13 23.39
N VAL A 11 -9.63 -21.36 22.14
CA VAL A 11 -8.22 -21.38 21.75
C VAL A 11 -7.80 -19.93 21.55
N ALA A 12 -6.92 -19.43 22.44
CA ALA A 12 -6.29 -18.13 22.28
C ALA A 12 -5.49 -18.08 20.97
N LYS A 13 -6.03 -17.43 19.93
CA LYS A 13 -5.28 -17.09 18.72
C LYS A 13 -4.21 -16.06 19.09
N ARG A 14 -2.94 -16.48 19.16
CA ARG A 14 -1.78 -15.57 19.22
C ARG A 14 -1.27 -15.37 17.80
N LEU A 15 -1.32 -14.14 17.32
CA LEU A 15 -0.96 -13.79 15.94
C LEU A 15 0.36 -13.00 15.93
N ARG A 16 1.24 -13.35 14.99
CA ARG A 16 2.55 -12.74 14.79
C ARG A 16 2.49 -11.71 13.67
N LEU A 17 2.87 -10.47 13.94
CA LEU A 17 3.01 -9.37 12.98
C LEU A 17 4.49 -9.06 12.77
N TYR A 18 4.95 -8.94 11.51
CA TYR A 18 6.38 -8.81 11.17
C TYR A 18 6.71 -7.48 10.49
N GLY A 19 7.77 -6.77 10.91
CA GLY A 19 8.30 -5.58 10.20
C GLY A 19 9.54 -4.88 10.81
N TYR A 20 10.42 -4.37 9.91
CA TYR A 20 11.46 -3.31 9.99
C TYR A 20 12.98 -3.57 10.16
N SER A 21 13.81 -2.92 9.31
CA SER A 21 15.14 -2.35 9.62
C SER A 21 15.67 -1.32 8.60
N LEU A 22 16.30 -0.26 9.12
CA LEU A 22 17.11 0.75 8.45
C LEU A 22 18.58 0.25 8.33
N LEU A 23 19.18 0.24 7.13
CA LEU A 23 20.61 0.43 6.86
C LEU A 23 20.87 0.49 5.34
N LEU A 24 21.80 1.37 4.94
CA LEU A 24 22.17 1.69 3.56
C LEU A 24 22.45 0.45 2.69
N GLY A 25 21.86 0.47 1.48
CA GLY A 25 22.39 -0.18 0.30
C GLY A 25 22.07 -1.66 0.16
N CYS A 26 20.91 -1.98 -0.45
CA CYS A 26 20.82 -2.78 -1.68
C CYS A 26 19.36 -3.10 -2.02
N MET A 27 19.02 -2.86 -3.29
CA MET A 27 17.93 -3.44 -4.08
C MET A 27 16.55 -3.57 -3.42
N MET A 28 15.70 -2.57 -3.70
CA MET A 28 14.30 -2.56 -3.33
C MET A 28 13.48 -3.58 -4.14
N PRO A 29 12.51 -4.27 -3.51
CA PRO A 29 11.52 -5.02 -4.25
C PRO A 29 10.58 -4.08 -5.00
N VAL A 30 10.16 -4.49 -6.18
CA VAL A 30 9.41 -3.69 -7.14
C VAL A 30 7.98 -4.26 -7.24
N LEU A 31 6.95 -3.40 -7.32
CA LEU A 31 5.68 -3.61 -6.59
C LEU A 31 4.40 -3.53 -7.46
N THR A 32 3.30 -4.12 -7.03
CA THR A 32 1.96 -4.09 -7.64
C THR A 32 0.98 -3.32 -6.78
N LEU A 33 0.10 -2.55 -7.41
CA LEU A 33 -0.79 -1.59 -6.76
C LEU A 33 -2.26 -1.97 -6.91
N SER A 34 -3.07 -1.64 -5.90
CA SER A 34 -4.53 -1.47 -5.98
C SER A 34 -4.89 0.03 -5.96
N ALA A 35 -5.94 0.45 -6.65
CA ALA A 35 -6.41 1.84 -6.67
C ALA A 35 -7.95 1.92 -6.60
N ALA A 36 -8.48 2.72 -5.67
CA ALA A 36 -9.87 3.21 -5.68
C ALA A 36 -9.99 4.63 -6.27
N THR A 37 -11.20 4.95 -6.71
CA THR A 37 -11.58 6.10 -7.53
C THR A 37 -12.54 7.04 -6.81
N ASP A 38 -12.44 8.36 -7.01
CA ASP A 38 -13.65 9.18 -7.27
C ASP A 38 -13.38 10.52 -7.98
N VAL A 39 -14.38 11.05 -8.69
CA VAL A 39 -14.33 12.09 -9.75
C VAL A 39 -14.53 13.54 -9.23
N THR A 40 -13.83 14.55 -9.78
CA THR A 40 -14.43 15.83 -10.29
C THR A 40 -13.38 16.81 -10.88
N ASN A 41 -13.89 17.67 -11.79
CA ASN A 41 -13.23 18.40 -12.88
C ASN A 41 -12.25 19.54 -12.50
N GLY A 42 -11.35 19.87 -13.45
CA GLY A 42 -10.97 21.27 -13.69
C GLY A 42 -9.57 21.57 -14.25
N ALA A 43 -9.49 21.73 -15.57
CA ALA A 43 -8.58 22.59 -16.35
C ALA A 43 -7.04 22.35 -16.36
N SER A 44 -6.48 22.74 -17.51
CA SER A 44 -5.19 22.38 -18.10
C SER A 44 -4.35 23.61 -18.41
N THR A 45 -3.02 23.48 -18.39
CA THR A 45 -2.11 24.32 -19.18
C THR A 45 -0.86 23.55 -19.63
N GLU A 46 -0.70 23.48 -20.96
CA GLU A 46 0.51 23.19 -21.76
C GLU A 46 1.52 24.37 -21.69
N VAL A 47 2.82 24.37 -22.04
CA VAL A 47 3.84 23.43 -22.61
C VAL A 47 5.20 24.17 -22.61
N THR A 48 6.34 23.47 -22.50
CA THR A 48 7.52 23.51 -23.42
C THR A 48 8.81 22.93 -22.80
N ASN A 49 9.30 21.80 -23.36
CA ASN A 49 10.71 21.49 -23.71
C ASN A 49 10.85 20.02 -24.18
N GLY A 50 10.77 19.78 -25.49
CA GLY A 50 10.57 18.45 -26.11
C GLY A 50 11.66 18.02 -27.09
N ALA A 51 12.72 17.36 -26.63
CA ALA A 51 13.62 16.62 -27.55
C ALA A 51 14.31 15.42 -26.88
N SER A 52 14.90 15.59 -25.69
CA SER A 52 15.43 14.47 -24.90
C SER A 52 14.31 13.72 -24.15
N THR A 53 13.32 14.48 -23.71
CA THR A 53 12.09 14.04 -23.05
C THR A 53 11.23 13.16 -23.95
N ASP A 54 11.19 13.44 -25.25
CA ASP A 54 10.38 12.69 -26.22
C ASP A 54 10.93 11.29 -26.49
N ALA A 55 12.26 11.14 -26.57
CA ALA A 55 12.90 9.84 -26.78
C ALA A 55 12.73 8.91 -25.56
N ALA A 56 12.94 9.45 -24.35
CA ALA A 56 12.73 8.69 -23.10
C ALA A 56 11.26 8.29 -22.93
N THR A 57 10.33 9.21 -23.21
CA THR A 57 8.90 8.94 -23.18
C THR A 57 8.51 7.89 -24.23
N GLY A 58 9.11 7.94 -25.42
CA GLY A 58 8.91 6.94 -26.48
C GLY A 58 9.35 5.52 -26.07
N LEU A 59 10.52 5.39 -25.43
CA LEU A 59 11.00 4.11 -24.90
C LEU A 59 10.08 3.58 -23.79
N ALA A 60 9.66 4.46 -22.87
CA ALA A 60 8.74 4.08 -21.78
C ALA A 60 7.38 3.62 -22.31
N THR A 61 6.85 4.33 -23.33
CA THR A 61 5.62 3.96 -24.03
C THR A 61 5.75 2.60 -24.69
N GLY A 62 6.86 2.34 -25.37
CA GLY A 62 7.15 1.03 -25.98
C GLY A 62 7.16 -0.10 -24.95
N LYS A 63 7.76 0.14 -23.77
CA LYS A 63 7.81 -0.83 -22.68
C LYS A 63 6.41 -1.13 -22.11
N ALA A 64 5.63 -0.10 -21.85
CA ALA A 64 4.24 -0.24 -21.39
C ALA A 64 3.38 -1.02 -22.40
N LEU A 65 3.53 -0.70 -23.69
CA LEU A 65 2.80 -1.36 -24.76
C LEU A 65 3.11 -2.86 -24.84
N ALA A 66 4.39 -3.22 -24.76
CA ALA A 66 4.83 -4.61 -24.74
C ALA A 66 4.23 -5.35 -23.53
N PHE A 67 4.20 -4.71 -22.36
CA PHE A 67 3.63 -5.28 -21.14
C PHE A 67 2.12 -5.58 -21.28
N PHE A 68 1.32 -4.61 -21.73
CA PHE A 68 -0.12 -4.81 -21.91
C PHE A 68 -0.42 -5.88 -22.98
N ASN A 69 0.29 -5.86 -24.11
CA ASN A 69 0.11 -6.85 -25.16
C ASN A 69 0.45 -8.27 -24.69
N GLN A 70 1.55 -8.44 -23.94
CA GLN A 70 1.93 -9.75 -23.41
C GLN A 70 0.86 -10.33 -22.46
N ARG A 71 0.19 -9.49 -21.67
CA ARG A 71 -0.87 -9.93 -20.76
C ARG A 71 -2.21 -10.17 -21.44
N SER A 72 -2.60 -9.33 -22.39
CA SER A 72 -3.82 -9.55 -23.17
C SER A 72 -3.79 -10.87 -23.94
N LEU A 73 -2.60 -11.33 -24.36
CA LEU A 73 -2.42 -12.63 -25.00
C LEU A 73 -2.53 -13.80 -24.02
N ARG A 74 -2.12 -13.62 -22.75
CA ARG A 74 -2.17 -14.67 -21.71
C ARG A 74 -3.56 -14.90 -21.13
N SER A 75 -4.46 -13.92 -21.18
CA SER A 75 -5.82 -14.03 -20.63
C SER A 75 -6.81 -14.80 -21.52
N LYS A 76 -6.37 -15.33 -22.68
CA LYS A 76 -7.23 -16.07 -23.62
C LYS A 76 -6.83 -17.54 -23.77
N GLY A 77 -7.86 -18.40 -23.88
CA GLY A 77 -7.75 -19.73 -24.45
C GLY A 77 -7.45 -19.70 -25.95
N ALA A 78 -6.85 -20.77 -26.47
CA ALA A 78 -6.41 -20.88 -27.86
C ALA A 78 -7.55 -20.58 -28.86
N GLY A 79 -7.33 -19.63 -29.79
CA GLY A 79 -8.19 -19.45 -30.99
C GLY A 79 -8.84 -18.07 -31.19
N MET A 80 -8.72 -17.12 -30.26
CA MET A 80 -9.26 -15.77 -30.44
C MET A 80 -8.16 -14.74 -30.75
N THR A 81 -8.12 -14.22 -31.97
CA THR A 81 -7.26 -13.08 -32.36
C THR A 81 -7.77 -11.79 -31.73
N GLN A 82 -6.99 -11.18 -30.85
CA GLN A 82 -7.25 -9.83 -30.36
C GLN A 82 -6.28 -8.87 -31.05
N ARG A 83 -6.76 -7.68 -31.42
CA ARG A 83 -5.92 -6.59 -31.94
C ARG A 83 -4.84 -6.28 -30.89
N LEU A 84 -3.57 -6.30 -31.31
CA LEU A 84 -2.47 -5.77 -30.51
C LEU A 84 -2.67 -4.27 -30.34
N LEU A 85 -2.45 -3.80 -29.12
CA LEU A 85 -2.48 -2.37 -28.80
C LEU A 85 -1.36 -1.65 -29.55
N THR A 86 -1.65 -0.42 -29.92
CA THR A 86 -0.71 0.56 -30.47
C THR A 86 -0.48 1.69 -29.46
N PRO A 87 0.56 2.53 -29.61
CA PRO A 87 0.83 3.62 -28.67
C PRO A 87 -0.36 4.57 -28.45
N THR A 88 -1.18 4.80 -29.48
CA THR A 88 -2.41 5.61 -29.43
C THR A 88 -3.53 5.02 -28.58
N ASP A 89 -3.43 3.73 -28.21
CA ASP A 89 -4.39 3.07 -27.32
C ASP A 89 -4.02 3.26 -25.84
N LEU A 90 -2.86 3.86 -25.54
CA LEU A 90 -2.39 4.15 -24.18
C LEU A 90 -2.55 5.63 -23.84
N GLU A 91 -2.96 5.89 -22.61
CA GLU A 91 -2.96 7.21 -22.00
C GLU A 91 -1.77 7.35 -21.05
N VAL A 92 -1.10 8.50 -21.07
CA VAL A 92 -0.10 8.87 -20.04
C VAL A 92 -0.85 9.43 -18.84
N ALA A 93 -1.12 8.57 -17.87
CA ALA A 93 -1.84 8.90 -16.64
C ALA A 93 -0.99 9.63 -15.60
N TYR A 94 0.33 9.41 -15.63
CA TYR A 94 1.30 10.07 -14.76
C TYR A 94 2.63 10.28 -15.49
N ARG A 95 3.30 11.39 -15.18
CA ARG A 95 4.64 11.68 -15.68
C ARG A 95 5.37 12.51 -14.63
N SER A 96 6.57 12.08 -14.25
CA SER A 96 7.48 12.89 -13.44
C SER A 96 7.73 14.26 -14.07
N ALA A 97 8.05 15.26 -13.25
CA ALA A 97 8.42 16.58 -13.75
C ALA A 97 9.66 16.49 -14.67
N ASP A 98 9.74 17.37 -15.66
CA ASP A 98 10.86 17.39 -16.62
C ASP A 98 12.23 17.66 -15.96
N THR A 99 12.23 18.15 -14.72
CA THR A 99 13.42 18.39 -13.89
C THR A 99 13.93 17.13 -13.19
N VAL A 100 13.17 16.03 -13.19
CA VAL A 100 13.55 14.78 -12.54
C VAL A 100 14.54 14.01 -13.41
N THR A 101 15.70 13.69 -12.83
CA THR A 101 16.79 12.99 -13.53
C THR A 101 16.42 11.56 -13.93
N ASN A 102 15.70 10.82 -13.09
CA ASN A 102 15.27 9.45 -13.38
C ASN A 102 13.73 9.40 -13.47
N PRO A 103 13.12 9.83 -14.59
CA PRO A 103 11.68 9.99 -14.67
C PRO A 103 10.96 8.64 -14.58
N VAL A 104 9.78 8.69 -13.96
CA VAL A 104 8.79 7.62 -13.92
C VAL A 104 7.56 8.04 -14.72
N TYR A 105 6.96 7.07 -15.39
CA TYR A 105 5.79 7.26 -16.24
C TYR A 105 4.71 6.27 -15.84
N GLY A 106 3.47 6.72 -15.76
CA GLY A 106 2.30 5.88 -15.59
C GLY A 106 1.51 5.83 -16.89
N PHE A 107 1.29 4.63 -17.42
CA PHE A 107 0.49 4.41 -18.62
C PHE A 107 -0.73 3.57 -18.27
N GLN A 108 -1.89 3.94 -18.80
CA GLN A 108 -3.12 3.19 -18.60
C GLN A 108 -3.86 2.95 -19.91
N ARG A 109 -4.76 1.96 -19.91
CA ARG A 109 -5.64 1.67 -21.03
C ARG A 109 -7.10 1.95 -20.63
N GLY A 110 -7.61 3.10 -21.02
CA GLY A 110 -8.93 3.55 -20.59
C GLY A 110 -9.02 3.52 -19.07
N THR A 111 -10.11 2.94 -18.55
CA THR A 111 -10.40 2.92 -17.10
C THR A 111 -10.06 1.59 -16.41
N ASN A 112 -9.19 0.75 -17.00
CA ASN A 112 -8.94 -0.58 -16.43
C ASN A 112 -7.47 -1.00 -16.47
N GLY A 113 -6.78 -0.69 -15.37
CA GLY A 113 -5.41 -1.06 -15.10
C GLY A 113 -4.40 -0.06 -15.64
N PHE A 114 -3.26 0.00 -14.97
CA PHE A 114 -2.15 0.87 -15.31
C PHE A 114 -0.81 0.16 -15.11
N VAL A 115 0.24 0.70 -15.69
CA VAL A 115 1.62 0.26 -15.53
C VAL A 115 2.52 1.46 -15.26
N LEU A 116 3.40 1.31 -14.28
CA LEU A 116 4.44 2.27 -13.92
C LEU A 116 5.76 1.82 -14.55
N VAL A 117 6.42 2.75 -15.23
CA VAL A 117 7.65 2.51 -15.98
C VAL A 117 8.69 3.50 -15.49
N ALA A 118 9.82 3.00 -14.98
CA ALA A 118 10.94 3.85 -14.59
C ALA A 118 12.06 3.76 -15.61
N HIS A 119 12.81 4.86 -15.74
CA HIS A 119 14.04 4.86 -16.50
C HIS A 119 15.09 3.97 -15.82
N ASN A 120 15.75 3.13 -16.60
CA ASN A 120 16.97 2.42 -16.23
C ASN A 120 18.03 2.77 -17.27
N ALA A 121 19.31 2.82 -16.88
CA ALA A 121 20.50 3.20 -17.68
C ALA A 121 20.67 2.39 -18.99
N GLY A 122 19.74 2.55 -19.93
CA GLY A 122 19.55 1.72 -21.12
C GLY A 122 18.07 1.60 -21.49
N GLU A 123 17.41 0.52 -21.03
CA GLU A 123 16.02 0.19 -21.36
C GLU A 123 15.10 0.41 -20.16
N PRO A 124 13.96 1.12 -20.30
CA PRO A 124 13.00 1.28 -19.21
C PRO A 124 12.50 -0.05 -18.66
N VAL A 125 12.16 -0.06 -17.37
CA VAL A 125 11.69 -1.25 -16.66
C VAL A 125 10.30 -1.00 -16.07
N ILE A 126 9.50 -2.07 -16.01
CA ILE A 126 8.21 -2.01 -15.32
C ILE A 126 8.50 -2.02 -13.82
N VAL A 127 8.17 -0.92 -13.14
CA VAL A 127 8.35 -0.80 -11.69
C VAL A 127 7.09 -1.06 -10.88
N GLY A 128 5.96 -1.10 -11.58
CA GLY A 128 4.75 -1.61 -10.99
C GLY A 128 3.58 -1.61 -11.93
N TYR A 129 2.49 -2.20 -11.49
CA TYR A 129 1.27 -2.22 -12.28
C TYR A 129 0.05 -2.50 -11.40
N SER A 130 -1.13 -2.18 -11.92
CA SER A 130 -2.40 -2.72 -11.47
C SER A 130 -3.13 -3.35 -12.65
N ALA A 131 -3.76 -4.50 -12.43
CA ALA A 131 -4.60 -5.14 -13.45
C ALA A 131 -5.95 -4.43 -13.63
N ASN A 132 -6.41 -3.71 -12.61
CA ASN A 132 -7.71 -3.05 -12.55
C ASN A 132 -7.57 -1.62 -12.01
N GLY A 133 -8.66 -0.84 -12.03
CA GLY A 133 -8.66 0.52 -11.50
C GLY A 133 -7.99 1.54 -12.42
N ILE A 134 -7.82 2.76 -11.92
CA ILE A 134 -7.38 3.92 -12.71
C ILE A 134 -6.21 4.57 -11.96
N LEU A 135 -5.23 5.07 -12.70
CA LEU A 135 -4.20 5.94 -12.15
C LEU A 135 -4.61 7.40 -12.38
N ASP A 136 -4.98 8.11 -11.33
CA ASP A 136 -5.20 9.56 -11.41
C ASP A 136 -3.91 10.29 -11.01
N GLY A 137 -3.07 10.63 -11.99
CA GLY A 137 -1.82 11.34 -11.74
C GLY A 137 -1.97 12.73 -11.10
N ARG A 138 -3.19 13.29 -11.05
CA ARG A 138 -3.46 14.57 -10.38
C ARG A 138 -3.80 14.40 -8.90
N ARG A 139 -4.23 13.20 -8.50
CA ARG A 139 -4.69 12.87 -7.15
C ARG A 139 -4.15 11.51 -6.74
N LEU A 140 -2.82 11.41 -6.74
CA LEU A 140 -2.14 10.22 -6.25
C LEU A 140 -2.29 10.12 -4.73
N PRO A 141 -2.54 8.91 -4.19
CA PRO A 141 -2.34 8.66 -2.77
C PRO A 141 -0.94 9.09 -2.33
N GLU A 142 -0.82 9.68 -1.14
CA GLU A 142 0.46 10.12 -0.57
C GLU A 142 1.50 8.99 -0.62
N ALA A 143 1.10 7.77 -0.27
CA ALA A 143 1.94 6.59 -0.29
C ALA A 143 2.52 6.29 -1.68
N LEU A 144 1.70 6.45 -2.72
CA LEU A 144 2.13 6.26 -4.10
C LEU A 144 3.04 7.39 -4.54
N HIS A 145 2.80 8.62 -4.09
CA HIS A 145 3.72 9.73 -4.33
C HIS A 145 5.11 9.44 -3.73
N VAL A 146 5.16 8.99 -2.48
CA VAL A 146 6.42 8.57 -1.81
C VAL A 146 7.10 7.45 -2.60
N LEU A 147 6.36 6.44 -3.05
CA LEU A 147 6.91 5.35 -3.86
C LEU A 147 7.49 5.84 -5.19
N LEU A 148 6.76 6.66 -5.94
CA LEU A 148 7.24 7.20 -7.21
C LEU A 148 8.50 8.05 -7.01
N LYS A 149 8.49 8.94 -6.01
CA LYS A 149 9.63 9.77 -5.64
C LYS A 149 10.86 8.92 -5.28
N SER A 150 10.67 7.77 -4.64
CA SER A 150 11.78 6.84 -4.35
C SER A 150 12.45 6.32 -5.63
N TYR A 151 11.68 5.98 -6.67
CA TYR A 151 12.22 5.60 -7.97
C TYR A 151 12.90 6.77 -8.68
N GLU A 152 12.31 7.97 -8.59
CA GLU A 152 12.87 9.19 -9.17
C GLU A 152 14.26 9.54 -8.59
N GLN A 153 14.46 9.25 -7.31
CA GLN A 153 15.70 9.51 -6.58
C GLN A 153 16.71 8.36 -6.68
N THR A 154 16.29 7.18 -7.12
CA THR A 154 17.18 6.03 -7.28
C THR A 154 17.98 6.18 -8.58
N PRO A 155 19.33 6.03 -8.56
CA PRO A 155 20.12 6.06 -9.79
C PRO A 155 19.60 5.06 -10.83
N ALA A 156 19.40 5.48 -12.08
CA ALA A 156 18.80 4.63 -13.11
C ALA A 156 19.47 3.25 -13.28
N ALA A 157 20.78 3.13 -13.03
CA ALA A 157 21.50 1.85 -13.11
C ALA A 157 21.09 0.85 -12.01
N GLU A 158 20.49 1.32 -10.91
CA GLU A 158 20.08 0.53 -9.76
C GLU A 158 18.61 0.11 -9.81
N VAL A 159 17.78 0.79 -10.60
CA VAL A 159 16.35 0.49 -10.74
C VAL A 159 16.17 -0.79 -11.56
N LYS A 160 15.72 -1.89 -10.95
CA LYS A 160 15.50 -3.16 -11.68
C LYS A 160 14.09 -3.66 -11.46
N ALA A 161 13.52 -4.33 -12.48
CA ALA A 161 12.30 -5.12 -12.27
C ALA A 161 12.61 -6.31 -11.32
N PRO A 162 11.62 -6.85 -10.59
CA PRO A 162 11.80 -8.05 -9.81
C PRO A 162 12.21 -9.21 -10.71
N THR A 163 12.88 -10.20 -10.10
CA THR A 163 13.16 -11.44 -10.81
C THR A 163 11.89 -12.28 -10.86
N LYS A 164 11.51 -12.71 -12.06
CA LYS A 164 10.40 -13.64 -12.25
C LYS A 164 10.61 -14.89 -11.39
N LEU A 165 9.60 -15.26 -10.62
CA LEU A 165 9.66 -16.44 -9.77
C LEU A 165 9.61 -17.73 -10.61
N PRO A 166 10.26 -18.82 -10.16
CA PRO A 166 10.10 -20.15 -10.74
C PRO A 166 8.62 -20.55 -10.82
N GLY A 167 8.23 -21.30 -11.86
CA GLY A 167 6.82 -21.57 -12.17
C GLY A 167 6.08 -22.47 -11.17
N ASP A 168 6.82 -23.12 -10.28
CA ASP A 168 6.37 -23.95 -9.18
C ASP A 168 6.23 -23.18 -7.85
N VAL A 169 6.67 -21.93 -7.79
CA VAL A 169 6.42 -21.06 -6.63
C VAL A 169 4.94 -20.66 -6.61
N PRO A 170 4.22 -20.90 -5.50
CA PRO A 170 2.84 -20.42 -5.35
C PRO A 170 2.76 -18.91 -5.58
N VAL A 171 1.66 -18.42 -6.13
CA VAL A 171 1.35 -16.98 -6.08
C VAL A 171 0.38 -16.76 -4.94
N VAL A 172 0.58 -15.70 -4.17
CA VAL A 172 -0.33 -15.32 -3.09
C VAL A 172 -1.18 -14.17 -3.60
N ALA A 173 -2.47 -14.43 -3.84
CA ALA A 173 -3.42 -13.37 -4.16
C ALA A 173 -3.53 -12.40 -2.96
N PRO A 174 -3.96 -11.13 -3.18
CA PRO A 174 -4.15 -10.18 -2.08
C PRO A 174 -4.96 -10.78 -0.93
N LEU A 175 -4.37 -10.78 0.27
CA LEU A 175 -4.92 -11.39 1.47
C LEU A 175 -5.91 -10.47 2.18
N LEU A 176 -5.71 -9.14 2.12
CA LEU A 176 -6.64 -8.18 2.69
C LEU A 176 -7.94 -8.22 1.91
N THR A 177 -9.05 -8.26 2.65
CA THR A 177 -10.42 -8.25 2.08
C THR A 177 -11.14 -6.93 2.36
N GLN A 178 -10.55 -6.09 3.21
CA GLN A 178 -11.03 -4.76 3.54
C GLN A 178 -9.92 -3.80 3.12
N HIS A 179 -10.27 -2.87 2.25
CA HIS A 179 -9.40 -1.78 1.82
C HIS A 179 -9.90 -0.53 2.53
N LEU A 180 -9.23 -0.19 3.64
CA LEU A 180 -9.63 0.92 4.48
C LEU A 180 -8.96 2.21 3.99
N ASP A 181 -9.61 3.32 4.28
CA ASP A 181 -9.06 4.65 4.06
C ASP A 181 -8.59 5.27 5.39
N GLN A 182 -7.99 6.45 5.33
CA GLN A 182 -7.76 7.28 6.50
C GLN A 182 -9.07 7.98 6.90
N PHE A 183 -9.58 7.65 8.08
CA PHE A 183 -10.82 8.25 8.60
C PHE A 183 -10.55 9.62 9.20
N LEU A 184 -11.49 10.55 9.03
CA LEU A 184 -11.52 11.81 9.77
C LEU A 184 -12.04 11.58 11.18
N HIS A 185 -11.42 12.19 12.20
CA HIS A 185 -11.84 12.04 13.60
C HIS A 185 -12.37 13.37 14.18
N PRO A 186 -13.69 13.49 14.46
CA PRO A 186 -14.28 14.70 15.02
C PRO A 186 -13.67 15.14 16.35
N GLU A 187 -13.20 14.19 17.17
CA GLU A 187 -12.57 14.39 18.47
C GLU A 187 -11.30 15.25 18.40
N VAL A 188 -10.68 15.31 17.22
CA VAL A 188 -9.45 16.05 16.93
C VAL A 188 -9.64 17.00 15.76
N GLY A 189 -10.83 17.59 15.63
CA GLY A 189 -11.10 18.61 14.62
C GLY A 189 -11.14 18.07 13.19
N ASN A 190 -11.56 16.82 13.01
CA ASN A 190 -11.56 16.10 11.73
C ASN A 190 -10.16 15.95 11.13
N CYS A 191 -9.16 15.59 11.95
CA CYS A 191 -7.89 15.13 11.43
C CYS A 191 -7.97 13.69 10.94
N TYR A 192 -7.22 13.39 9.88
CA TYR A 192 -7.07 12.03 9.37
C TYR A 192 -6.42 11.10 10.41
N THR A 193 -6.78 9.82 10.36
CA THR A 193 -6.25 8.73 11.18
C THR A 193 -4.71 8.70 11.20
N GLY A 194 -4.06 8.91 10.06
CA GLY A 194 -2.62 8.68 9.86
C GLY A 194 -2.31 7.28 9.35
N CYS A 195 -1.38 7.18 8.40
CA CYS A 195 -1.05 5.94 7.68
C CYS A 195 -0.67 4.77 8.60
N VAL A 196 0.09 5.03 9.66
CA VAL A 196 0.50 4.00 10.64
C VAL A 196 -0.72 3.36 11.29
N ALA A 197 -1.65 4.17 11.78
CA ALA A 197 -2.85 3.65 12.43
C ALA A 197 -3.76 2.93 11.43
N THR A 198 -3.94 3.46 10.21
CA THR A 198 -4.69 2.79 9.15
C THR A 198 -4.11 1.42 8.82
N ALA A 199 -2.80 1.32 8.53
CA ALA A 199 -2.14 0.05 8.21
C ALA A 199 -2.31 -1.00 9.33
N MET A 200 -2.17 -0.59 10.59
CA MET A 200 -2.38 -1.50 11.73
C MET A 200 -3.85 -1.95 11.86
N VAL A 201 -4.81 -1.05 11.62
CA VAL A 201 -6.24 -1.38 11.64
C VAL A 201 -6.60 -2.35 10.51
N GLN A 202 -6.01 -2.21 9.32
CA GLN A 202 -6.20 -3.18 8.23
C GLN A 202 -5.72 -4.57 8.62
N LEU A 203 -4.57 -4.68 9.29
CA LEU A 203 -4.07 -5.94 9.82
C LEU A 203 -5.01 -6.51 10.90
N MET A 204 -5.52 -5.67 11.80
CA MET A 204 -6.52 -6.11 12.80
C MET A 204 -7.80 -6.61 12.15
N ALA A 205 -8.28 -5.93 11.11
CA ALA A 205 -9.45 -6.31 10.34
C ALA A 205 -9.25 -7.66 9.62
N TYR A 206 -8.08 -7.88 9.01
CA TYR A 206 -7.70 -9.15 8.39
C TYR A 206 -7.75 -10.31 9.40
N TYR A 207 -7.14 -10.11 10.57
CA TYR A 207 -7.08 -11.13 11.60
C TYR A 207 -8.36 -11.29 12.42
N LYS A 208 -9.26 -10.29 12.37
CA LYS A 208 -10.47 -10.20 13.19
C LYS A 208 -10.15 -10.37 14.67
N TYR A 209 -9.18 -9.58 15.14
CA TYR A 209 -8.61 -9.69 16.48
C TYR A 209 -8.08 -8.31 16.95
N PRO A 210 -8.08 -8.02 18.25
CA PRO A 210 -8.71 -8.77 19.34
C PRO A 210 -10.22 -8.51 19.42
N ASP A 211 -10.99 -9.38 20.08
CA ASP A 211 -12.40 -9.06 20.41
C ASP A 211 -12.50 -7.85 21.35
N ARG A 212 -11.46 -7.61 22.14
CA ARG A 212 -11.37 -6.56 23.16
C ARG A 212 -9.91 -6.20 23.44
N GLY A 213 -9.58 -4.91 23.45
CA GLY A 213 -8.24 -4.43 23.82
C GLY A 213 -7.98 -4.51 25.34
N ILE A 214 -6.87 -3.93 25.79
CA ILE A 214 -6.47 -3.89 27.21
C ILE A 214 -6.07 -2.47 27.62
N GLY A 215 -6.64 -2.02 28.75
CA GLY A 215 -6.24 -0.79 29.41
C GLY A 215 -6.70 0.45 28.66
N SER A 216 -5.97 1.54 28.85
CA SER A 216 -6.26 2.86 28.30
C SER A 216 -4.96 3.62 28.08
N ASN A 217 -5.01 4.68 27.28
CA ASN A 217 -3.92 5.65 27.18
C ASN A 217 -4.45 7.08 27.22
N CYS A 218 -3.63 8.00 27.74
CA CYS A 218 -3.87 9.44 27.72
C CYS A 218 -2.56 10.17 27.46
N TYR A 219 -2.57 11.20 26.62
CA TYR A 219 -1.41 12.06 26.37
C TYR A 219 -1.85 13.50 26.12
N ALA A 220 -0.92 14.44 26.31
CA ALA A 220 -1.16 15.85 26.01
C ALA A 220 -0.79 16.13 24.54
N HIS A 221 -1.76 16.59 23.76
CA HIS A 221 -1.58 17.08 22.41
C HIS A 221 -1.40 18.61 22.44
N PRO A 222 -0.47 19.19 21.66
CA PRO A 222 -0.23 20.64 21.66
C PRO A 222 -1.48 21.45 21.26
N THR A 223 -2.26 20.95 20.30
CA THR A 223 -3.45 21.63 19.77
C THR A 223 -4.75 21.28 20.52
N TYR A 224 -4.96 20.00 20.85
CA TYR A 224 -6.26 19.49 21.31
C TYR A 224 -6.32 19.25 22.82
N GLY A 225 -5.24 19.55 23.56
CA GLY A 225 -5.16 19.28 24.99
C GLY A 225 -5.03 17.79 25.28
N GLN A 226 -5.59 17.34 26.41
CA GLN A 226 -5.50 15.94 26.80
C GLN A 226 -6.43 15.06 25.96
N LEU A 227 -5.84 14.09 25.25
CA LEU A 227 -6.56 13.07 24.49
C LEU A 227 -6.46 11.72 25.19
N CYS A 228 -7.58 11.00 25.28
CA CYS A 228 -7.69 9.75 26.04
C CYS A 228 -8.60 8.75 25.34
N ALA A 229 -8.27 7.46 25.47
CA ALA A 229 -9.14 6.36 25.05
C ALA A 229 -8.99 5.15 25.96
N SER A 230 -10.10 4.44 26.20
CA SER A 230 -10.10 3.11 26.81
C SER A 230 -10.21 2.05 25.72
N PHE A 231 -9.26 1.12 25.72
CA PHE A 231 -9.20 0.01 24.77
C PHE A 231 -10.00 -1.21 25.24
N ASP A 232 -10.55 -1.17 26.46
CA ASP A 232 -11.48 -2.18 26.99
C ASP A 232 -12.88 -2.09 26.35
N SER A 233 -12.91 -2.02 25.02
CA SER A 233 -14.10 -1.94 24.17
C SER A 233 -14.20 -3.21 23.33
N LEU A 234 -15.43 -3.69 23.09
CA LEU A 234 -15.66 -4.77 22.14
C LEU A 234 -15.48 -4.26 20.72
N TYR A 235 -14.73 -4.98 19.90
CA TYR A 235 -14.56 -4.70 18.48
C TYR A 235 -15.45 -5.63 17.65
N ASN A 236 -16.28 -5.04 16.79
CA ASN A 236 -17.23 -5.77 15.96
C ASN A 236 -16.54 -6.34 14.72
N TRP A 237 -16.21 -7.63 14.74
CA TRP A 237 -15.60 -8.33 13.59
C TRP A 237 -16.58 -9.12 12.73
N LEU A 238 -17.84 -9.27 13.18
CA LEU A 238 -18.83 -10.07 12.48
C LEU A 238 -19.38 -9.31 11.28
N ASN A 239 -19.84 -8.09 11.51
CA ASN A 239 -20.36 -7.18 10.49
C ASN A 239 -19.87 -5.74 10.81
N PRO A 240 -18.56 -5.48 10.66
CA PRO A 240 -17.99 -4.17 10.98
C PRO A 240 -18.62 -3.09 10.10
N THR A 241 -18.98 -1.98 10.73
CA THR A 241 -19.40 -0.75 10.06
C THR A 241 -18.21 0.17 9.85
N GLU A 242 -18.35 1.19 9.01
CA GLU A 242 -17.33 2.24 8.86
C GLU A 242 -17.04 2.93 10.20
N ALA A 243 -18.08 3.16 11.02
CA ALA A 243 -17.94 3.72 12.36
C ALA A 243 -17.15 2.81 13.31
N ASP A 244 -17.25 1.48 13.16
CA ASP A 244 -16.43 0.54 13.93
C ASP A 244 -14.94 0.68 13.58
N TYR A 245 -14.61 0.82 12.28
CA TYR A 245 -13.24 1.03 11.82
C TYR A 245 -12.70 2.41 12.20
N GLN A 246 -13.49 3.47 12.04
CA GLN A 246 -13.14 4.82 12.51
C GLN A 246 -12.86 4.83 14.02
N ARG A 247 -13.69 4.15 14.83
CA ARG A 247 -13.43 4.05 16.27
C ARG A 247 -12.13 3.29 16.56
N LEU A 248 -11.93 2.15 15.91
CA LEU A 248 -10.73 1.35 16.12
C LEU A 248 -9.46 2.09 15.68
N SER A 249 -9.53 2.85 14.58
CA SER A 249 -8.41 3.64 14.09
C SER A 249 -8.09 4.83 15.00
N TYR A 250 -9.12 5.46 15.60
CA TYR A 250 -8.92 6.43 16.68
C TYR A 250 -8.25 5.80 17.90
N HIS A 251 -8.72 4.63 18.34
CA HIS A 251 -8.09 3.91 19.47
C HIS A 251 -6.61 3.62 19.17
N MET A 252 -6.29 3.16 17.96
CA MET A 252 -4.90 2.91 17.54
C MET A 252 -4.06 4.20 17.55
N GLY A 253 -4.62 5.32 17.05
CA GLY A 253 -3.96 6.62 17.07
C GLY A 253 -3.69 7.12 18.49
N ILE A 254 -4.67 7.04 19.40
CA ILE A 254 -4.47 7.37 20.81
C ILE A 254 -3.44 6.46 21.47
N ALA A 255 -3.43 5.17 21.15
CA ALA A 255 -2.48 4.22 21.70
C ALA A 255 -1.02 4.53 21.27
N CYS A 256 -0.82 5.19 20.13
CA CYS A 256 0.49 5.62 19.61
C CYS A 256 0.82 7.11 19.86
N ASN A 257 0.05 7.81 20.69
CA ASN A 257 0.20 9.25 20.91
C ASN A 257 0.22 10.03 19.58
N MET A 258 -0.77 9.82 18.72
CA MET A 258 -0.83 10.43 17.39
C MET A 258 -0.74 11.97 17.44
N ASN A 259 0.17 12.55 16.65
CA ASN A 259 0.20 13.97 16.37
C ASN A 259 -0.81 14.29 15.26
N TYR A 260 -2.07 14.40 15.64
CA TYR A 260 -3.17 14.64 14.70
C TYR A 260 -3.03 16.00 14.02
N CYS A 261 -3.07 16.01 12.68
CA CYS A 261 -2.77 17.19 11.86
C CYS A 261 -1.47 17.90 12.27
N GLY A 262 -0.46 17.12 12.62
CA GLY A 262 0.84 17.64 13.07
C GLY A 262 1.63 18.37 11.99
N SER A 263 1.36 18.07 10.72
CA SER A 263 1.94 18.74 9.55
C SER A 263 0.93 18.86 8.40
N SER A 264 1.35 19.47 7.29
CA SER A 264 0.60 19.48 6.03
C SER A 264 0.37 18.09 5.46
N ASP A 265 1.19 17.11 5.86
CA ASP A 265 1.23 15.75 5.32
C ASP A 265 0.33 14.80 6.13
N GLY A 266 -0.35 15.33 7.14
CA GLY A 266 -1.37 14.64 7.92
C GLY A 266 -0.97 14.34 9.37
N SER A 267 -1.30 13.13 9.81
CA SER A 267 -1.13 12.69 11.20
C SER A 267 -0.06 11.62 11.30
N ALA A 268 0.88 11.78 12.23
CA ALA A 268 1.95 10.82 12.50
C ALA A 268 2.12 10.58 14.01
N PRO A 269 2.44 9.36 14.47
CA PRO A 269 2.69 9.09 15.89
C PRO A 269 3.80 9.97 16.49
N PHE A 270 3.63 10.45 17.73
CA PHE A 270 4.79 10.91 18.53
C PHE A 270 5.64 9.73 19.00
N ASP A 271 5.02 8.57 19.22
CA ASP A 271 5.69 7.33 19.64
C ASP A 271 5.76 6.33 18.47
N PHE A 272 6.97 6.09 17.96
CA PHE A 272 7.23 5.13 16.89
C PHE A 272 7.38 3.68 17.40
N SER A 273 7.14 3.43 18.70
CA SER A 273 7.13 2.09 19.31
C SER A 273 5.77 1.39 19.12
N TYR A 274 5.11 1.62 17.98
CA TYR A 274 3.75 1.13 17.70
C TYR A 274 3.68 -0.42 17.70
N TYR A 275 4.79 -1.12 17.51
CA TYR A 275 4.88 -2.58 17.68
C TYR A 275 4.67 -3.00 19.14
N ASP A 276 5.18 -2.23 20.10
CA ASP A 276 4.96 -2.49 21.53
C ASP A 276 3.53 -2.10 21.93
N VAL A 277 2.98 -1.05 21.32
CA VAL A 277 1.57 -0.65 21.50
C VAL A 277 0.63 -1.79 21.12
N LEU A 278 0.86 -2.42 19.95
CA LEU A 278 0.11 -3.59 19.51
C LEU A 278 0.18 -4.76 20.50
N GLN A 279 1.37 -5.04 21.05
CA GLN A 279 1.51 -6.10 22.05
C GLN A 279 0.76 -5.76 23.35
N ARG A 280 0.95 -4.54 23.85
CA ARG A 280 0.46 -4.09 25.15
C ARG A 280 -1.05 -3.92 25.19
N HIS A 281 -1.62 -3.30 24.16
CA HIS A 281 -3.04 -2.89 24.16
C HIS A 281 -3.92 -3.77 23.28
N PHE A 282 -3.36 -4.40 22.25
CA PHE A 282 -4.13 -5.17 21.26
C PHE A 282 -3.77 -6.66 21.23
N LYS A 283 -2.94 -7.14 22.17
CA LYS A 283 -2.62 -8.56 22.41
C LYS A 283 -1.94 -9.27 21.24
N TYR A 284 -1.35 -8.51 20.32
CA TYR A 284 -0.57 -9.09 19.23
C TYR A 284 0.78 -9.57 19.72
N TYR A 285 1.37 -10.52 19.03
CA TYR A 285 2.81 -10.74 19.09
C TYR A 285 3.41 -10.02 17.89
N THR A 286 4.36 -9.13 18.11
CA THR A 286 5.08 -8.47 17.02
C THR A 286 6.51 -8.98 16.99
N HIS A 287 7.06 -9.16 15.80
CA HIS A 287 8.43 -9.59 15.58
C HIS A 287 9.07 -8.70 14.52
N ARG A 288 10.36 -8.46 14.66
CA ARG A 288 11.11 -7.68 13.68
C ARG A 288 11.52 -8.58 12.51
N GLY A 289 11.00 -8.30 11.32
CA GLY A 289 11.30 -9.07 10.11
C GLY A 289 12.49 -8.50 9.32
N SER A 290 12.64 -8.97 8.07
CA SER A 290 13.58 -8.46 7.08
C SER A 290 12.86 -7.80 5.91
N THR A 291 13.50 -6.83 5.26
CA THR A 291 13.04 -6.19 4.01
C THR A 291 13.45 -6.97 2.76
N GLU A 292 14.24 -8.03 2.92
CA GLU A 292 14.64 -8.92 1.83
C GLU A 292 13.43 -9.66 1.24
N SER A 293 13.31 -9.69 -0.09
CA SER A 293 12.12 -10.24 -0.77
C SER A 293 11.81 -11.68 -0.35
N TYR A 294 12.83 -12.54 -0.16
CA TYR A 294 12.62 -13.94 0.24
C TYR A 294 11.90 -14.05 1.60
N TYR A 295 12.18 -13.12 2.52
CA TYR A 295 11.57 -13.11 3.84
C TYR A 295 10.09 -12.76 3.72
N ILE A 296 9.78 -11.72 2.93
CA ILE A 296 8.41 -11.25 2.71
C ILE A 296 7.60 -12.31 1.96
N TYR A 297 8.15 -12.97 0.93
CA TYR A 297 7.47 -14.10 0.26
C TYR A 297 7.13 -15.20 1.28
N ASN A 298 8.05 -15.57 2.16
CA ASN A 298 7.81 -16.58 3.19
C ASN A 298 6.73 -16.17 4.20
N GLU A 299 6.60 -14.89 4.55
CA GLU A 299 5.51 -14.39 5.39
C GLU A 299 4.14 -14.52 4.67
N LEU A 300 4.09 -14.12 3.40
CA LEU A 300 2.89 -14.16 2.57
C LEU A 300 2.45 -15.59 2.25
N ASP A 301 3.38 -16.52 2.00
CA ASP A 301 3.09 -17.95 1.83
C ASP A 301 2.38 -18.55 3.04
N GLN A 302 2.68 -18.01 4.23
CA GLN A 302 2.06 -18.38 5.49
C GLN A 302 0.82 -17.54 5.81
N HIS A 303 0.29 -16.80 4.82
CA HIS A 303 -0.89 -15.96 4.92
C HIS A 303 -0.77 -14.89 6.02
N ARG A 304 0.42 -14.31 6.17
CA ARG A 304 0.70 -13.21 7.10
C ARG A 304 1.05 -11.94 6.32
N PRO A 305 0.08 -11.02 6.14
CA PRO A 305 0.37 -9.70 5.57
C PRO A 305 1.42 -8.96 6.40
N VAL A 306 2.28 -8.22 5.71
CA VAL A 306 3.49 -7.61 6.26
C VAL A 306 3.32 -6.10 6.26
N TYR A 307 3.47 -5.49 7.45
CA TYR A 307 3.58 -4.05 7.56
C TYR A 307 4.96 -3.60 7.07
N ILE A 308 4.98 -2.60 6.19
CA ILE A 308 6.19 -1.89 5.81
C ILE A 308 5.93 -0.39 5.85
N GLU A 309 6.99 0.41 5.80
CA GLU A 309 6.89 1.84 5.50
C GLU A 309 7.78 2.11 4.28
N LEU A 310 7.27 2.94 3.41
CA LEU A 310 8.00 3.46 2.29
C LEU A 310 8.89 4.57 2.80
N TYR A 311 10.17 4.48 2.45
CA TYR A 311 11.13 5.52 2.81
C TYR A 311 10.83 6.81 2.05
N GLY A 312 10.81 7.92 2.77
CA GLY A 312 10.52 9.24 2.23
C GLY A 312 10.64 10.29 3.33
N ASP A 313 10.45 11.55 2.93
CA ASP A 313 10.33 12.66 3.86
C ASP A 313 9.03 13.43 3.53
N PRO A 314 7.91 13.15 4.25
CA PRO A 314 7.77 12.07 5.24
C PRO A 314 7.70 10.66 4.61
N GLY A 315 7.95 9.62 5.41
CA GLY A 315 7.73 8.23 5.01
C GLY A 315 6.23 7.86 5.02
N HIS A 316 5.89 6.65 4.58
CA HIS A 316 4.48 6.23 4.55
C HIS A 316 4.27 4.75 4.89
N ALA A 317 3.40 4.44 5.84
CA ALA A 317 3.07 3.06 6.23
C ALA A 317 2.09 2.40 5.26
N VAL A 318 2.36 1.17 4.84
CA VAL A 318 1.55 0.38 3.89
C VAL A 318 1.58 -1.10 4.26
N ILE A 319 0.69 -1.91 3.68
CA ILE A 319 0.68 -3.36 3.88
C ILE A 319 1.05 -4.06 2.57
N LEU A 320 2.00 -5.00 2.67
CA LEU A 320 2.22 -6.01 1.63
C LEU A 320 1.38 -7.24 1.96
N ASP A 321 0.51 -7.67 1.07
CA ASP A 321 -0.45 -8.73 1.35
C ASP A 321 -0.61 -9.75 0.20
N GLY A 322 0.26 -9.73 -0.79
CA GLY A 322 0.26 -10.70 -1.88
C GLY A 322 1.49 -10.56 -2.75
N TYR A 323 1.65 -11.46 -3.71
CA TYR A 323 2.66 -11.34 -4.75
C TYR A 323 2.32 -12.17 -6.00
N ASP A 324 2.85 -11.77 -7.16
CA ASP A 324 2.61 -12.42 -8.44
C ASP A 324 3.79 -13.28 -8.93
N ASN A 325 3.58 -13.99 -10.03
CA ASN A 325 4.60 -14.85 -10.64
C ASN A 325 5.74 -14.07 -11.34
N LEU A 326 5.62 -12.75 -11.46
CA LEU A 326 6.68 -11.87 -11.94
C LEU A 326 7.55 -11.35 -10.78
N GLY A 327 7.22 -11.69 -9.53
CA GLY A 327 7.95 -11.32 -8.32
C GLY A 327 7.53 -9.98 -7.73
N TYR A 328 6.44 -9.37 -8.21
CA TYR A 328 5.94 -8.11 -7.65
C TYR A 328 5.06 -8.38 -6.44
N PHE A 329 5.23 -7.59 -5.37
CA PHE A 329 4.34 -7.64 -4.19
C PHE A 329 3.09 -6.81 -4.39
N HIS A 330 1.92 -7.28 -3.96
CA HIS A 330 0.73 -6.45 -3.85
C HIS A 330 0.86 -5.50 -2.65
N ILE A 331 0.59 -4.22 -2.87
CA ILE A 331 0.53 -3.19 -1.82
C ILE A 331 -0.90 -2.72 -1.64
N ASP A 332 -1.35 -2.74 -0.39
CA ASP A 332 -2.47 -1.94 0.07
C ASP A 332 -1.93 -0.66 0.74
N PHE A 333 -2.27 0.49 0.16
CA PHE A 333 -1.81 1.79 0.65
C PHE A 333 -2.59 2.32 1.86
N GLY A 334 -3.77 1.78 2.17
CA GLY A 334 -4.68 2.35 3.15
C GLY A 334 -5.35 3.66 2.69
N TRP A 335 -5.74 3.70 1.41
CA TRP A 335 -6.37 4.85 0.73
C TRP A 335 -7.63 4.45 -0.06
N GLY A 336 -8.35 3.43 0.42
CA GLY A 336 -9.56 2.90 -0.22
C GLY A 336 -9.28 1.94 -1.38
#